data_AF-A0A519S2W3-F1
#
_entry.id   AF-A0A519S2W3-F1
#
_cell.length_a   1.000
_cell.length_b   1.000
_cell.length_c   1.000
_cell.angle_alpha   90.00
_cell.angle_beta   90.00
_cell.angle_gamma   90.00
#
_symmetry.space_group_name_H-M   'P 1'
#
loop_
_entity.id
_entity.type
_entity.pdbx_description
1 polymer ?
#
loop_
_entity_poly.entity_id
_entity_poly.type
_entity_poly.pdbx_seq_one_letter_code
_entity_poly.pdbx_strand_id
1 'polypeptide(L)' 'GGTIRALVCYCLEMPLRNAFRLQIDYASVTRIRLEHGRWQLVGLNQ' A
#
# COMPACT_ATOMS: atom_id res chain seq x y z
N GLY A 1 -7.31 -6.89 -5.84
CA GLY A 1 -5.98 -6.83 -5.19
C GLY A 1 -4.94 -6.07 -5.99
N GLY A 2 -4.79 -6.32 -7.30
CA GLY A 2 -3.70 -5.74 -8.12
C GLY A 2 -3.60 -4.22 -8.08
N THR A 3 -4.71 -3.50 -8.31
CA THR A 3 -4.73 -2.03 -8.28
C THR A 3 -4.37 -1.46 -6.91
N ILE A 4 -4.87 -2.06 -5.83
CA ILE A 4 -4.56 -1.64 -4.45
C ILE A 4 -3.05 -1.81 -4.19
N ARG A 5 -2.46 -2.95 -4.59
CA ARG A 5 -1.02 -3.19 -4.45
C ARG A 5 -0.18 -2.19 -5.25
N ALA A 6 -0.59 -1.89 -6.48
CA ALA A 6 0.09 -0.90 -7.32
C ALA A 6 0.01 0.51 -6.71
N LEU A 7 -1.16 0.90 -6.18
CA LEU A 7 -1.36 2.17 -5.49
C LEU A 7 -0.50 2.27 -4.24
N VAL A 8 -0.46 1.21 -3.42
CA VAL A 8 0.39 1.16 -2.22
C VAL A 8 1.87 1.27 -2.59
N CYS A 9 2.33 0.56 -3.63
CA CYS A 9 3.71 0.73 -4.12
C CYS A 9 3.98 2.16 -4.60
N TYR A 10 3.06 2.76 -5.34
CA TYR A 10 3.19 4.15 -5.82
C TYR A 10 3.29 5.14 -4.65
N CYS A 11 2.37 5.06 -3.68
CA CYS A 11 2.38 5.93 -2.52
C CYS A 11 3.69 5.79 -1.71
N LEU A 12 4.15 4.55 -1.50
CA LEU A 12 5.36 4.28 -0.73
C LEU A 12 6.66 4.42 -1.55
N GLU A 13 6.58 4.95 -2.77
CA GLU A 13 7.72 5.11 -3.69
C GLU A 13 8.51 3.79 -3.91
N MET A 14 7.82 2.66 -3.84
CA MET A 14 8.39 1.33 -4.02
C MET A 14 8.31 0.88 -5.49
N PRO A 15 9.30 0.12 -5.99
CA PRO A 15 9.22 -0.48 -7.30
C PRO A 15 7.99 -1.38 -7.46
N LEU A 16 7.30 -1.32 -8.61
CA LEU A 16 6.07 -2.08 -8.85
C LEU A 16 6.24 -3.60 -8.70
N ARG A 17 7.45 -4.15 -8.90
CA ARG A 17 7.75 -5.57 -8.64
C ARG A 17 7.43 -6.00 -7.20
N ASN A 18 7.43 -5.06 -6.26
CA ASN A 18 7.08 -5.30 -4.86
C ASN A 18 5.57 -5.52 -4.68
N ALA A 19 4.72 -5.12 -5.63
CA ALA A 19 3.28 -5.33 -5.57
C ALA A 19 2.92 -6.81 -5.43
N PHE A 20 3.67 -7.72 -6.05
CA PHE A 20 3.45 -9.17 -5.91
C PHE A 20 3.80 -9.72 -4.53
N ARG A 21 4.59 -8.98 -3.75
CA ARG A 21 4.96 -9.33 -2.37
C ARG A 21 4.02 -8.71 -1.32
N LEU A 22 3.18 -7.75 -1.72
CA LEU A 22 2.16 -7.14 -0.86
C LEU A 22 0.96 -8.06 -0.72
N GLN A 23 0.81 -8.68 0.44
CA GLN A 23 -0.40 -9.40 0.79
C GLN A 23 -1.50 -8.41 1.14
N ILE A 24 -2.56 -8.40 0.33
CA ILE A 24 -3.77 -7.61 0.55
C ILE A 24 -4.91 -8.61 0.67
N ASP A 25 -5.45 -8.75 1.88
CA ASP A 25 -6.47 -9.75 2.18
C ASP A 25 -7.86 -9.26 1.74
N TYR A 26 -8.75 -10.18 1.42
CA TYR A 26 -10.12 -9.83 1.04
C TYR A 26 -10.87 -9.25 2.23
N ALA A 27 -11.78 -8.31 1.98
CA ALA A 27 -12.57 -7.63 3.00
C ALA A 27 -11.75 -6.92 4.10
N SER A 28 -10.50 -6.55 3.79
CA SER A 28 -9.61 -5.83 4.70
C SER A 28 -9.39 -4.38 4.26
N VAL A 29 -8.89 -3.56 5.18
CA VAL A 29 -8.59 -2.14 4.99
C VAL A 29 -7.09 -1.89 5.07
N THR A 30 -6.54 -1.21 4.07
CA THR A 30 -5.17 -0.67 4.09
C THR A 30 -5.23 0.83 4.28
N ARG A 31 -4.54 1.35 5.31
CA ARG A 31 -4.49 2.78 5.62
C ARG A 31 -3.09 3.32 5.36
N ILE A 32 -3.04 4.38 4.57
CA ILE A 32 -1.84 5.17 4.25
C ILE A 32 -2.13 6.62 4.64
N ARG A 33 -1.12 7.32 5.13
CA ARG A 33 -1.23 8.71 5.57
C ARG A 33 -0.14 9.55 4.94
N LEU A 34 -0.49 10.75 4.47
CA LEU A 34 0.47 11.74 4.00
C LEU A 34 0.84 12.65 5.16
N GLU A 35 2.09 12.59 5.61
CA GLU A 35 2.64 13.49 6.62
C GLU A 35 3.95 14.09 6.11
N HIS A 36 4.09 15.41 6.24
CA HIS A 36 5.29 16.15 5.79
C HIS A 36 5.68 15.85 4.33
N GLY A 37 4.69 15.69 3.45
CA GLY A 37 4.90 15.39 2.02
C GLY A 37 5.35 13.96 1.72
N ARG A 38 5.34 13.05 2.71
CA ARG A 38 5.68 11.63 2.53
C ARG A 38 4.52 10.73 2.92
N TRP A 39 4.23 9.74 2.10
CA TRP A 39 3.26 8.71 2.44
C TRP A 39 3.87 7.70 3.41
N GLN A 40 3.09 7.32 4.41
CA GLN A 40 3.43 6.35 5.43
C GLN A 40 2.34 5.29 5.50
N LEU A 41 2.73 4.01 5.53
CA LEU A 41 1.79 2.91 5.78
C LEU A 41 1.44 2.88 7.27
N VAL A 42 0.17 3.07 7.60
CA VAL A 42 -0.32 3.14 8.99
C VAL A 42 -1.06 1.87 9.40
N GLY A 43 -1.60 1.12 8.44
CA GLY A 43 -2.23 -0.17 8.67
C GLY A 43 -2.34 -0.98 7.39
N LEU A 44 -2.11 -2.28 7.47
CA LEU A 44 -2.24 -3.22 6.36
C LEU A 44 -3.17 -4.35 6.82
N ASN A 45 -4.14 -4.70 5.98
CA ASN A 45 -5.12 -5.76 6.22
C ASN A 45 -5.87 -5.68 7.57
N GLN A 46 -6.33 -4.49 7.94
CA GLN A 46 -7.13 -4.28 9.15
C GLN A 46 -8.63 -4.44 8.94
#